data_AF-A0A7J9DFR6-F1
#
_entry.id   AF-A0A7J9DFR6-F1
#
_cell.length_a   1.000
_cell.length_b   1.000
_cell.length_c   1.000
_cell.angle_alpha   90.00
_cell.angle_beta   90.00
_cell.angle_gamma   90.00
#
_symmetry.space_group_name_H-M   'P 1'
#
loop_
_entity.id
_entity.type
_entity.pdbx_description
1 polymer ?
#
loop_
_entity_poly.entity_id
_entity_poly.type
_entity_poly.pdbx_seq_one_letter_code
_entity_poly.pdbx_strand_id
1 'polypeptide(L)'
;NSRRSQLLKESLSETLTLFYPLAGRIKDHLSIDCNDEGAYYVEARVNHPLREFLNHTDSSYVSQLLPAEATWTATTAGGYIAMIQVTTFACGGISLGAFLSHIIFDGPAATTFISSWAALTRKCGEEAGSPNFDASFVFPQSVAYPREATLSALFSPFLKKGICRSMRIVFDASAIDLLKVKTASSSVRDPTRVEVVSALLCKCIMATFKAKSGIQKSTLITHAVNLRQRAVPQFSKHSMGNFLCMAAALVSESKRNRVG
;
A
#
# COMPACT_ATOMS: atom_id res chain seq x y z
N ASN A 1 -8.90 -4.63 28.84
CA ASN A 1 -8.01 -4.98 27.71
C ASN A 1 -8.10 -6.45 27.28
N SER A 2 -8.06 -7.43 28.18
CA SER A 2 -8.09 -8.88 27.82
C SER A 2 -9.27 -9.30 26.92
N ARG A 3 -10.52 -8.89 27.20
CA ARG A 3 -11.68 -9.25 26.34
C ARG A 3 -11.58 -8.74 24.90
N ARG A 4 -11.09 -7.51 24.68
CA ARG A 4 -10.94 -6.93 23.33
C ARG A 4 -9.82 -7.62 22.55
N SER A 5 -8.71 -7.90 23.24
CA SER A 5 -7.59 -8.68 22.71
C SER A 5 -8.04 -10.07 22.26
N GLN A 6 -8.78 -10.78 23.12
CA GLN A 6 -9.31 -12.10 22.80
C GLN A 6 -10.27 -12.06 21.60
N LEU A 7 -11.20 -11.10 21.58
CA LEU A 7 -12.12 -10.90 20.45
C LEU A 7 -11.36 -10.70 19.12
N LEU A 8 -10.30 -9.88 19.12
CA LEU A 8 -9.49 -9.63 17.92
C LEU A 8 -8.75 -10.88 17.44
N LYS A 9 -8.22 -11.70 18.36
CA LYS A 9 -7.55 -12.97 18.03
C LYS A 9 -8.53 -14.00 17.48
N GLU A 10 -9.69 -14.16 18.13
CA GLU A 10 -10.75 -15.09 17.71
C GLU A 10 -11.27 -14.71 16.32
N SER A 11 -11.61 -13.44 16.10
CA SER A 11 -12.10 -12.99 14.79
C SER A 11 -11.02 -13.03 13.71
N LEU A 12 -9.74 -12.83 14.06
CA LEU A 12 -8.63 -13.01 13.13
C LEU A 12 -8.52 -14.47 12.71
N SER A 13 -8.60 -15.41 13.67
CA SER A 13 -8.59 -16.84 13.40
C SER A 13 -9.71 -17.25 12.46
N GLU A 14 -10.92 -16.75 12.68
CA GLU A 14 -12.07 -16.97 11.79
C GLU A 14 -11.82 -16.37 10.40
N THR A 15 -11.31 -15.14 10.33
CA THR A 15 -11.00 -14.48 9.05
C THR A 15 -9.94 -15.25 8.26
N LEU A 16 -8.92 -15.79 8.93
CA LEU A 16 -7.88 -16.58 8.29
C LEU A 16 -8.41 -17.88 7.67
N THR A 17 -9.59 -18.39 8.06
CA THR A 17 -10.21 -19.52 7.35
C THR A 17 -10.62 -19.14 5.93
N LEU A 18 -11.08 -17.90 5.73
CA LEU A 18 -11.43 -17.34 4.41
C LEU A 18 -10.16 -16.91 3.66
N PHE A 19 -9.22 -16.31 4.38
CA PHE A 19 -7.95 -15.81 3.83
C PHE A 19 -6.78 -16.73 4.17
N TYR A 20 -6.97 -18.04 3.98
CA TYR A 20 -6.02 -19.09 4.37
C TYR A 20 -4.57 -18.88 3.91
N PRO A 21 -4.27 -18.26 2.74
CA PRO A 21 -2.88 -17.97 2.36
C PRO A 21 -2.12 -17.12 3.36
N LEU A 22 -2.80 -16.27 4.13
CA LEU A 22 -2.18 -15.41 5.13
C LEU A 22 -1.67 -16.17 6.37
N ALA A 23 -2.19 -17.38 6.60
CA ALA A 23 -1.73 -18.27 7.66
C ALA A 23 -0.56 -19.15 7.23
N GLY A 24 -0.11 -19.03 5.97
CA GLY A 24 1.00 -19.81 5.42
C GLY A 24 2.38 -19.21 5.67
N ARG A 25 3.34 -19.67 4.87
CA ARG A 25 4.73 -19.18 4.84
C ARG A 25 5.17 -18.84 3.43
N ILE A 26 6.10 -17.91 3.30
CA ILE A 26 6.82 -17.66 2.05
C ILE A 26 7.61 -18.93 1.74
N LYS A 27 7.42 -19.50 0.54
CA LYS A 27 8.23 -20.64 0.08
C LYS A 27 9.43 -20.14 -0.69
N ASP A 28 9.17 -19.31 -1.70
CA ASP A 28 10.17 -18.71 -2.58
C ASP A 28 9.67 -17.35 -3.10
N HIS A 29 10.35 -16.78 -4.11
CA HIS A 29 10.00 -15.47 -4.67
C HIS A 29 8.63 -15.41 -5.35
N LEU A 30 8.02 -16.54 -5.69
CA LEU A 30 6.81 -16.60 -6.50
C LEU A 30 5.67 -17.41 -5.87
N SER A 31 5.95 -18.14 -4.79
CA SER A 31 5.01 -19.06 -4.19
C SER A 31 5.06 -19.03 -2.66
N ILE A 32 3.97 -19.54 -2.09
CA ILE A 32 3.75 -19.65 -0.66
C ILE A 32 3.30 -21.08 -0.34
N ASP A 33 3.62 -21.55 0.85
CA ASP A 33 3.08 -22.79 1.38
C ASP A 33 1.89 -22.46 2.29
N CYS A 34 0.70 -22.91 1.93
CA CYS A 34 -0.51 -22.79 2.76
C CYS A 34 -0.52 -23.93 3.80
N ASN A 35 0.39 -23.84 4.76
CA ASN A 35 0.68 -24.88 5.75
C ASN A 35 0.09 -24.61 7.15
N ASP A 36 -0.78 -23.61 7.26
CA ASP A 36 -1.49 -23.21 8.49
C ASP A 36 -0.60 -22.97 9.72
N GLU A 37 0.67 -22.60 9.54
CA GLU A 37 1.55 -22.22 10.65
C GLU A 37 1.16 -20.88 11.32
N GLY A 38 0.12 -20.21 10.82
CA GLY A 38 -0.52 -19.05 11.43
C GLY A 38 0.10 -17.70 11.07
N ALA A 39 -0.66 -16.63 11.26
CA ALA A 39 -0.14 -15.27 11.13
C ALA A 39 0.67 -14.87 12.37
N TYR A 40 1.69 -14.02 12.20
CA TYR A 40 2.39 -13.43 13.33
C TYR A 40 1.49 -12.39 14.00
N TYR A 41 1.26 -12.53 15.31
CA TYR A 41 0.42 -11.61 16.07
C TYR A 41 1.10 -11.23 17.37
N VAL A 42 1.31 -9.92 17.59
CA VAL A 42 1.91 -9.38 18.80
C VAL A 42 1.04 -8.30 19.43
N GLU A 43 1.10 -8.23 20.76
CA GLU A 43 0.39 -7.21 21.54
C GLU A 43 1.39 -6.31 22.23
N ALA A 44 1.19 -5.01 22.08
CA ALA A 44 2.02 -3.99 22.67
C ALA A 44 1.19 -3.04 23.55
N ARG A 45 1.86 -2.36 24.48
CA ARG A 45 1.23 -1.35 25.33
C ARG A 45 2.09 -0.09 25.35
N VAL A 46 1.43 1.05 25.19
CA VAL A 46 2.04 2.37 25.25
C VAL A 46 1.43 3.12 26.44
N ASN A 47 2.29 3.63 27.33
CA ASN A 47 1.87 4.35 28.54
C ASN A 47 1.49 5.83 28.29
N HIS A 48 1.28 6.19 27.02
CA HIS A 48 0.87 7.51 26.56
C HIS A 48 -0.51 7.44 25.89
N PRO A 49 -1.29 8.54 25.86
CA PRO A 49 -2.55 8.60 25.13
C PRO A 49 -2.33 8.68 23.61
N LEU A 50 -3.22 8.06 22.83
CA LEU A 50 -3.13 8.01 21.36
C LEU A 50 -3.06 9.40 20.70
N ARG A 51 -3.70 10.41 21.29
CA ARG A 51 -3.73 11.80 20.76
C ARG A 51 -2.34 12.42 20.62
N GLU A 52 -1.38 12.04 21.47
CA GLU A 52 -0.01 12.56 21.40
C GLU A 52 0.64 12.12 20.07
N PHE A 53 0.40 10.87 19.66
CA PHE A 53 0.90 10.32 18.40
C PHE A 53 0.26 10.99 17.18
N LEU A 54 -1.07 11.14 17.18
CA LEU A 54 -1.80 11.69 16.02
C LEU A 54 -1.44 13.15 15.69
N ASN A 55 -1.00 13.91 16.68
CA ASN A 55 -0.63 15.32 16.55
C ASN A 55 0.82 15.54 16.09
N HIS A 56 1.66 14.50 16.08
CA HIS A 56 3.03 14.63 15.58
C HIS A 56 3.05 14.75 14.05
N THR A 57 3.89 15.67 13.56
CA THR A 57 4.18 15.85 12.13
C THR A 57 5.23 14.86 11.62
N ASP A 58 6.15 14.44 12.49
CA ASP A 58 7.13 13.39 12.22
C ASP A 58 6.47 12.01 12.31
N SER A 59 6.58 11.21 11.24
CA SER A 59 6.06 9.85 11.18
C SER A 59 7.04 8.79 11.69
N SER A 60 8.18 9.18 12.26
CA SER A 60 9.21 8.24 12.75
C SER A 60 8.69 7.26 13.81
N TYR A 61 7.69 7.65 14.61
CA TYR A 61 7.07 6.77 15.61
C TYR A 61 6.20 5.66 15.00
N VAL A 62 5.75 5.80 13.74
CA VAL A 62 4.84 4.84 13.10
C VAL A 62 5.47 3.45 13.02
N SER A 63 6.79 3.37 12.83
CA SER A 63 7.54 2.10 12.84
C SER A 63 7.40 1.34 14.16
N GLN A 64 7.21 2.03 15.29
CA GLN A 64 7.01 1.41 16.60
C GLN A 64 5.59 0.85 16.79
N LEU A 65 4.65 1.30 15.95
CA LEU A 65 3.26 0.83 15.93
C LEU A 65 3.03 -0.31 14.92
N LEU A 66 4.08 -0.72 14.22
CA LEU A 66 4.11 -1.83 13.28
C LEU A 66 4.85 -3.02 13.90
N PRO A 67 4.60 -4.26 13.43
CA PRO A 67 5.43 -5.40 13.79
C PRO A 67 6.92 -5.10 13.54
N ALA A 68 7.82 -5.70 14.31
CA ALA A 68 9.26 -5.42 14.18
C ALA A 68 9.77 -5.76 12.77
N GLU A 69 10.31 -4.76 12.06
CA GLU A 69 10.79 -4.95 10.69
C GLU A 69 11.98 -5.93 10.59
N ALA A 70 12.76 -6.06 11.67
CA ALA A 70 13.88 -7.01 11.74
C ALA A 70 13.43 -8.49 11.61
N THR A 71 12.15 -8.80 11.89
CA THR A 71 11.58 -10.13 11.67
C THR A 71 10.86 -10.24 10.32
N TRP A 72 10.76 -9.14 9.56
CA TRP A 72 10.15 -9.09 8.23
C TRP A 72 11.21 -8.97 7.13
N THR A 73 11.88 -10.07 6.84
CA THR A 73 12.68 -10.16 5.62
C THR A 73 11.75 -10.53 4.46
N ALA A 74 11.16 -9.50 3.85
CA ALA A 74 10.31 -9.67 2.68
C ALA A 74 11.03 -10.58 1.67
N THR A 75 10.42 -11.73 1.34
CA THR A 75 10.89 -12.77 0.40
C THR A 75 11.84 -13.86 0.93
N THR A 76 12.15 -13.94 2.23
CA THR A 76 12.90 -15.11 2.75
C THR A 76 11.98 -16.31 2.94
N ALA A 77 12.43 -17.48 2.49
CA ALA A 77 11.75 -18.75 2.75
C ALA A 77 11.49 -18.94 4.25
N GLY A 78 10.28 -19.38 4.61
CA GLY A 78 9.82 -19.47 6.00
C GLY A 78 9.34 -18.14 6.60
N GLY A 79 9.35 -17.04 5.86
CA GLY A 79 8.78 -15.76 6.32
C GLY A 79 7.26 -15.83 6.49
N TYR A 80 6.72 -15.04 7.42
CA TYR A 80 5.27 -14.89 7.58
C TYR A 80 4.64 -14.24 6.34
N ILE A 81 3.35 -14.51 6.10
CA ILE A 81 2.59 -13.82 5.04
C ILE A 81 1.82 -12.61 5.59
N ALA A 82 1.32 -12.74 6.82
CA ALA A 82 0.74 -11.65 7.59
C ALA A 82 1.44 -11.52 8.94
N MET A 83 1.81 -10.28 9.28
CA MET A 83 2.21 -9.89 10.63
C MET A 83 1.30 -8.77 11.12
N ILE A 84 0.85 -8.86 12.36
CA ILE A 84 -0.10 -7.94 12.96
C ILE A 84 0.41 -7.55 14.34
N GLN A 85 0.36 -6.26 14.63
CA GLN A 85 0.62 -5.70 15.95
C GLN A 85 -0.61 -4.93 16.43
N VAL A 86 -1.09 -5.28 17.61
CA VAL A 86 -2.15 -4.54 18.30
C VAL A 86 -1.55 -3.80 19.48
N THR A 87 -1.51 -2.47 19.39
CA THR A 87 -0.99 -1.61 20.45
C THR A 87 -2.13 -0.95 21.21
N THR A 88 -2.14 -1.12 22.54
CA THR A 88 -3.09 -0.45 23.43
C THR A 88 -2.46 0.76 24.12
N PHE A 89 -3.16 1.88 24.12
CA PHE A 89 -2.70 3.15 24.68
C PHE A 89 -3.28 3.39 26.08
N ALA A 90 -2.64 4.24 26.89
CA ALA A 90 -3.08 4.53 28.25
C ALA A 90 -4.50 5.10 28.32
N CYS A 91 -4.95 5.82 27.29
CA CYS A 91 -6.31 6.35 27.16
C CYS A 91 -7.36 5.31 26.71
N GLY A 92 -6.99 4.03 26.59
CA GLY A 92 -7.86 2.97 26.07
C GLY A 92 -8.00 2.95 24.53
N GLY A 93 -7.31 3.85 23.83
CA GLY A 93 -7.17 3.84 22.37
C GLY A 93 -6.40 2.62 21.89
N ILE A 94 -6.59 2.23 20.63
CA ILE A 94 -5.95 1.08 20.01
C ILE A 94 -5.39 1.49 18.65
N SER A 95 -4.18 1.05 18.32
CA SER A 95 -3.67 1.04 16.95
C SER A 95 -3.45 -0.39 16.49
N LEU A 96 -3.67 -0.62 15.19
CA LEU A 96 -3.46 -1.89 14.52
C LEU A 96 -2.47 -1.64 13.39
N GLY A 97 -1.27 -2.17 13.54
CA GLY A 97 -0.24 -2.18 12.51
C GLY A 97 -0.20 -3.54 11.83
N ALA A 98 -0.03 -3.57 10.51
CA ALA A 98 0.06 -4.84 9.78
C ALA A 98 1.09 -4.77 8.66
N PHE A 99 1.82 -5.88 8.49
CA PHE A 99 2.56 -6.19 7.28
C PHE A 99 1.88 -7.36 6.58
N LEU A 100 1.53 -7.13 5.32
CA LEU A 100 0.92 -8.14 4.45
C LEU A 100 1.85 -8.29 3.26
N SER A 101 2.24 -9.52 2.95
CA SER A 101 3.19 -9.78 1.87
C SER A 101 2.64 -9.33 0.51
N HIS A 102 3.35 -8.39 -0.12
CA HIS A 102 2.99 -7.87 -1.44
C HIS A 102 3.14 -8.93 -2.55
N ILE A 103 3.76 -10.09 -2.27
CA ILE A 103 3.80 -11.24 -3.19
C ILE A 103 2.36 -11.67 -3.56
N ILE A 104 1.44 -11.65 -2.59
CA ILE A 104 0.08 -12.14 -2.80
C ILE A 104 -1.01 -11.06 -2.74
N PHE A 105 -0.73 -9.86 -2.22
CA PHE A 105 -1.73 -8.79 -2.13
C PHE A 105 -1.27 -7.45 -2.68
N ASP A 106 -2.13 -6.85 -3.50
CA ASP A 106 -2.14 -5.41 -3.73
C ASP A 106 -2.97 -4.66 -2.67
N GLY A 107 -2.99 -3.33 -2.76
CA GLY A 107 -3.74 -2.47 -1.84
C GLY A 107 -5.24 -2.85 -1.70
N PRO A 108 -5.99 -3.03 -2.80
CA PRO A 108 -7.38 -3.49 -2.74
C PRO A 108 -7.56 -4.85 -2.07
N ALA A 109 -6.70 -5.83 -2.35
CA ALA A 109 -6.73 -7.14 -1.71
C ALA A 109 -6.48 -7.04 -0.19
N ALA A 110 -5.46 -6.28 0.22
CA ALA A 110 -5.19 -5.98 1.63
C ALA A 110 -6.37 -5.29 2.32
N THR A 111 -7.01 -4.33 1.64
CA THR A 111 -8.20 -3.63 2.16
C THR A 111 -9.38 -4.58 2.35
N THR A 112 -9.56 -5.54 1.43
CA THR A 112 -10.61 -6.56 1.51
C THR A 112 -10.41 -7.47 2.73
N PHE A 113 -9.17 -7.91 2.99
CA PHE A 113 -8.82 -8.67 4.19
C PHE A 113 -9.13 -7.88 5.47
N ILE A 114 -8.64 -6.64 5.59
CA ILE A 114 -8.85 -5.80 6.78
C ILE A 114 -10.35 -5.52 7.01
N SER A 115 -11.10 -5.27 5.94
CA SER A 115 -12.55 -5.02 6.01
C SER A 115 -13.32 -6.27 6.46
N SER A 116 -12.93 -7.44 5.96
CA SER A 116 -13.53 -8.72 6.34
C SER A 116 -13.23 -9.06 7.80
N TRP A 117 -11.99 -8.85 8.24
CA TRP A 117 -11.62 -9.02 9.65
C TRP A 117 -12.42 -8.08 10.56
N ALA A 118 -12.58 -6.82 10.17
CA ALA A 118 -13.37 -5.87 10.92
C ALA A 118 -14.87 -6.25 10.98
N ALA A 119 -15.43 -6.78 9.89
CA ALA A 119 -16.82 -7.23 9.83
C ALA A 119 -17.07 -8.43 10.76
N LEU A 120 -16.22 -9.46 10.69
CA LEU A 120 -16.28 -10.64 11.56
C LEU A 120 -16.07 -10.26 13.04
N THR A 121 -15.15 -9.34 13.33
CA THR A 121 -14.95 -8.82 14.70
C THR A 121 -16.22 -8.17 15.26
N ARG A 122 -17.03 -7.49 14.42
CA ARG A 122 -18.30 -6.89 14.84
C ARG A 122 -19.42 -7.93 14.98
N LYS A 123 -19.22 -9.19 14.55
CA LYS A 123 -20.27 -10.20 14.35
C LYS A 123 -21.41 -9.68 13.47
N CYS A 124 -21.09 -8.77 12.57
CA CYS A 124 -22.07 -8.27 11.61
C CYS A 124 -22.27 -9.42 10.62
N GLY A 125 -23.44 -10.07 10.62
CA GLY A 125 -23.79 -11.16 9.70
C GLY A 125 -23.90 -10.73 8.23
N GLU A 126 -23.24 -9.63 7.86
CA GLU A 126 -23.00 -9.27 6.47
C GLU A 126 -21.93 -10.23 5.95
N GLU A 127 -22.31 -11.10 5.01
CA GLU A 127 -21.38 -11.94 4.27
C GLU A 127 -20.36 -11.04 3.58
N ALA A 128 -19.18 -10.87 4.19
CA ALA A 128 -18.03 -10.31 3.51
C ALA A 128 -17.77 -11.23 2.31
N GLY A 129 -17.98 -10.72 1.09
CA GLY A 129 -17.86 -11.53 -0.12
C GLY A 129 -16.55 -12.32 -0.12
N SER A 130 -16.65 -13.63 -0.33
CA SER A 130 -15.55 -14.56 -0.13
C SER A 130 -14.36 -14.19 -1.03
N PRO A 131 -13.14 -14.17 -0.47
CA PRO A 131 -11.94 -13.93 -1.27
C PRO A 131 -11.79 -15.03 -2.33
N ASN A 132 -11.47 -14.64 -3.56
CA ASN A 132 -11.17 -15.55 -4.64
C ASN A 132 -9.66 -15.53 -4.95
N PHE A 133 -8.98 -16.67 -4.83
CA PHE A 133 -7.55 -16.83 -5.10
C PHE A 133 -7.20 -17.32 -6.52
N ASP A 134 -8.06 -17.08 -7.52
CA ASP A 134 -7.89 -17.54 -8.90
C ASP A 134 -6.88 -16.74 -9.75
N ALA A 135 -6.19 -15.75 -9.18
CA ALA A 135 -5.31 -14.85 -9.94
C ALA A 135 -4.23 -15.58 -10.74
N SER A 136 -3.71 -16.70 -10.22
CA SER A 136 -2.71 -17.53 -10.91
C SER A 136 -3.28 -18.27 -12.13
N PHE A 137 -4.59 -18.54 -12.17
CA PHE A 137 -5.26 -19.10 -13.35
C PHE A 137 -5.52 -18.04 -14.41
N VAL A 138 -5.86 -16.82 -13.99
CA VAL A 138 -6.09 -15.68 -14.89
C VAL A 138 -4.78 -15.20 -15.51
N PHE A 139 -3.71 -15.13 -14.72
CA PHE A 139 -2.39 -14.68 -15.13
C PHE A 139 -1.36 -15.78 -14.86
N PRO A 140 -1.32 -16.84 -15.70
CA PRO A 140 -0.39 -17.94 -15.50
C PRO A 140 1.05 -17.44 -15.61
N GLN A 141 1.93 -17.99 -14.76
CA GLN A 141 3.34 -17.72 -14.84
C GLN A 141 3.89 -18.15 -16.20
N SER A 142 4.43 -17.20 -16.95
CA SER A 142 5.08 -17.51 -18.23
C SER A 142 6.49 -18.01 -18.00
N VAL A 143 6.79 -19.21 -18.55
CA VAL A 143 8.12 -19.83 -18.51
C VAL A 143 9.18 -19.02 -19.27
N ALA A 144 8.76 -18.07 -20.11
CA ALA A 144 9.66 -17.19 -20.86
C ALA A 144 10.29 -16.09 -19.98
N TYR A 145 9.69 -15.80 -18.81
CA TYR A 145 10.23 -14.82 -17.88
C TYR A 145 10.98 -15.52 -16.73
N PRO A 146 12.23 -15.08 -16.44
CA PRO A 146 12.96 -15.55 -15.25
C PRO A 146 12.13 -15.35 -13.99
N ARG A 147 12.26 -16.25 -13.01
CA ARG A 147 11.51 -16.14 -11.76
C ARG A 147 11.84 -14.87 -10.97
N GLU A 148 13.04 -14.35 -11.23
CA GLU A 148 13.62 -13.16 -10.62
C GLU A 148 13.15 -11.86 -11.31
N ALA A 149 12.48 -11.94 -12.47
CA ALA A 149 12.00 -10.81 -13.25
C ALA A 149 10.74 -10.14 -12.64
N THR A 150 10.83 -9.81 -11.36
CA THR A 150 9.79 -9.14 -10.59
C THR A 150 9.74 -7.65 -10.92
N LEU A 151 8.60 -7.01 -10.66
CA LEU A 151 8.46 -5.56 -10.77
C LEU A 151 9.52 -4.83 -9.91
N SER A 152 9.81 -5.34 -8.71
CA SER A 152 10.87 -4.82 -7.85
C SER A 152 12.25 -4.91 -8.51
N ALA A 153 12.58 -6.05 -9.14
CA ALA A 153 13.86 -6.22 -9.84
C ALA A 153 14.03 -5.24 -11.00
N LEU A 154 12.95 -4.95 -11.75
CA LEU A 154 12.96 -3.97 -12.84
C LEU A 154 13.22 -2.55 -12.35
N PHE A 155 12.73 -2.18 -11.16
CA PHE A 155 12.90 -0.85 -10.60
C PHE A 155 14.16 -0.69 -9.74
N SER A 156 14.73 -1.78 -9.23
CA SER A 156 15.90 -1.77 -8.34
C SER A 156 17.10 -0.94 -8.86
N PRO A 157 17.50 -1.01 -10.15
CA PRO A 157 18.60 -0.20 -10.68
C PRO A 157 18.34 1.32 -10.62
N PHE A 158 17.09 1.75 -10.57
CA PHE A 158 16.69 3.16 -10.47
C PHE A 158 16.59 3.65 -9.03
N LEU A 159 16.61 2.74 -8.05
CA LEU A 159 16.57 3.08 -6.64
C LEU A 159 17.95 3.56 -6.16
N LYS A 160 18.00 4.79 -5.65
CA LYS A 160 19.20 5.32 -5.00
C LYS A 160 19.15 5.05 -3.50
N LYS A 161 20.24 4.49 -2.97
CA LYS A 161 20.45 4.40 -1.52
C LYS A 161 20.88 5.76 -0.97
N GLY A 162 20.28 6.19 0.12
CA GLY A 162 20.57 7.46 0.77
C GLY A 162 19.69 7.66 2.00
N ILE A 163 19.91 8.74 2.74
CA ILE A 163 19.06 9.10 3.88
C ILE A 163 17.70 9.56 3.33
N CYS A 164 16.69 8.71 3.47
CA CYS A 164 15.31 9.05 3.15
C CYS A 164 14.59 9.49 4.42
N ARG A 165 13.88 10.62 4.35
CA ARG A 165 12.96 11.05 5.41
C ARG A 165 11.55 11.06 4.83
N SER A 166 10.62 10.44 5.55
CA SER A 166 9.21 10.53 5.25
C SER A 166 8.62 11.76 5.92
N MET A 167 7.74 12.47 5.22
CA MET A 167 7.03 13.65 5.73
C MET A 167 5.59 13.60 5.26
N ARG A 168 4.64 13.87 6.16
CA ARG A 168 3.22 13.98 5.80
C ARG A 168 2.90 15.41 5.39
N ILE A 169 2.54 15.60 4.11
CA ILE A 169 2.02 16.87 3.58
C ILE A 169 0.52 16.70 3.38
N VAL A 170 -0.29 17.53 4.05
CA VAL A 170 -1.75 17.47 3.99
C VAL A 170 -2.26 18.60 3.10
N PHE A 171 -3.08 18.24 2.11
CA PHE A 171 -3.85 19.17 1.29
C PHE A 171 -5.30 19.08 1.72
N ASP A 172 -5.82 20.15 2.31
CA ASP A 172 -7.23 20.25 2.67
C ASP A 172 -8.12 20.50 1.43
N ALA A 173 -9.44 20.50 1.64
CA ALA A 173 -10.40 20.65 0.55
C ALA A 173 -10.20 21.97 -0.22
N SER A 174 -9.99 23.09 0.48
CA SER A 174 -9.81 24.40 -0.14
C SER A 174 -8.51 24.49 -0.95
N ALA A 175 -7.41 23.91 -0.47
CA ALA A 175 -6.17 23.81 -1.23
C ALA A 175 -6.35 22.97 -2.50
N ILE A 176 -7.07 21.85 -2.42
CA ILE A 176 -7.37 20.99 -3.56
C ILE A 176 -8.23 21.73 -4.60
N ASP A 177 -9.28 22.43 -4.17
CA ASP A 177 -10.15 23.19 -5.09
C ASP A 177 -9.38 24.31 -5.78
N LEU A 178 -8.52 25.02 -5.06
CA LEU A 178 -7.62 26.01 -5.64
C LEU A 178 -6.67 25.40 -6.68
N LEU A 179 -6.12 24.21 -6.40
CA LEU A 179 -5.24 23.50 -7.33
C LEU A 179 -5.99 23.07 -8.59
N LYS A 180 -7.23 22.57 -8.46
CA LYS A 180 -8.08 22.22 -9.60
C LYS A 180 -8.33 23.41 -10.52
N VAL A 181 -8.71 24.57 -9.96
CA VAL A 181 -8.92 25.79 -10.75
C VAL A 181 -7.64 26.21 -11.47
N LYS A 182 -6.48 26.15 -10.80
CA LYS A 182 -5.19 26.55 -11.41
C LYS A 182 -4.67 25.60 -12.49
N THR A 183 -5.11 24.35 -12.47
CA THR A 183 -4.62 23.30 -13.38
C THR A 183 -5.58 22.97 -14.50
N ALA A 184 -6.85 23.38 -14.37
CA ALA A 184 -7.83 23.27 -15.44
C ALA A 184 -7.33 23.95 -16.72
N SER A 185 -7.48 23.26 -17.84
CA SER A 185 -7.04 23.72 -19.17
C SER A 185 -8.02 23.23 -20.24
N SER A 186 -7.81 23.64 -21.48
CA SER A 186 -8.66 23.20 -22.60
C SER A 186 -8.62 21.68 -22.80
N SER A 187 -7.48 21.04 -22.54
CA SER A 187 -7.28 19.59 -22.65
C SER A 187 -7.67 18.81 -21.39
N VAL A 188 -7.68 19.46 -20.22
CA VAL A 188 -8.07 18.85 -18.94
C VAL A 188 -9.01 19.80 -18.21
N ARG A 189 -10.31 19.67 -18.50
CA ARG A 189 -11.32 20.62 -17.98
C ARG A 189 -11.63 20.45 -16.50
N ASP A 190 -11.68 19.21 -16.02
CA ASP A 190 -11.96 18.87 -14.63
C ASP A 190 -10.92 17.86 -14.09
N PRO A 191 -9.75 18.33 -13.65
CA PRO A 191 -8.74 17.45 -13.11
C PRO A 191 -9.15 16.88 -11.75
N THR A 192 -8.86 15.59 -11.55
CA THR A 192 -9.10 14.88 -10.29
C THR A 192 -8.14 15.34 -9.19
N ARG A 193 -8.50 15.06 -7.93
CA ARG A 193 -7.64 15.37 -6.77
C ARG A 193 -6.24 14.73 -6.87
N VAL A 194 -6.18 13.51 -7.41
CA VAL A 194 -4.92 12.77 -7.58
C VAL A 194 -4.06 13.44 -8.66
N GLU A 195 -4.66 13.84 -9.78
CA GLU A 195 -3.94 14.50 -10.87
C GLU A 195 -3.32 15.83 -10.42
N VAL A 196 -4.09 16.69 -9.75
CA VAL A 196 -3.60 18.02 -9.35
C VAL A 196 -2.48 17.93 -8.32
N VAL A 197 -2.58 17.02 -7.36
CA VAL A 197 -1.52 16.79 -6.36
C VAL A 197 -0.30 16.18 -7.02
N SER A 198 -0.46 15.19 -7.90
CA SER A 198 0.66 14.54 -8.59
C SER A 198 1.41 15.53 -9.49
N ALA A 199 0.68 16.39 -10.22
CA ALA A 199 1.25 17.43 -11.06
C ALA A 199 2.03 18.47 -10.24
N LEU A 200 1.48 18.90 -9.09
CA LEU A 200 2.16 19.81 -8.18
C LEU A 200 3.45 19.19 -7.65
N LEU A 201 3.39 17.96 -7.15
CA LEU A 201 4.56 17.25 -6.64
C LEU A 201 5.62 17.07 -7.73
N CYS A 202 5.23 16.72 -8.96
CA CYS A 202 6.12 16.65 -10.11
C CYS A 202 6.88 17.96 -10.31
N LYS A 203 6.14 19.07 -10.36
CA LYS A 203 6.68 20.40 -10.59
C LYS A 203 7.67 20.78 -9.50
N CYS A 204 7.35 20.52 -8.24
CA CYS A 204 8.22 20.77 -7.10
C CYS A 204 9.49 19.90 -7.16
N ILE A 205 9.36 18.61 -7.48
CA ILE A 205 10.50 17.69 -7.61
C ILE A 205 11.44 18.16 -8.73
N MET A 206 10.89 18.48 -9.90
CA MET A 206 11.66 18.96 -11.06
C MET A 206 12.39 20.27 -10.74
N ALA A 207 11.68 21.25 -10.15
CA ALA A 207 12.27 22.53 -9.76
C ALA A 207 13.40 22.35 -8.73
N THR A 208 13.19 21.50 -7.72
CA THR A 208 14.19 21.20 -6.69
C THR A 208 15.41 20.50 -7.28
N PHE A 209 15.19 19.52 -8.17
CA PHE A 209 16.27 18.82 -8.85
C PHE A 209 17.11 19.77 -9.72
N LYS A 210 16.46 20.66 -10.48
CA LYS A 210 17.11 21.69 -11.28
C LYS A 210 17.94 22.63 -10.41
N ALA A 211 17.36 23.13 -9.31
CA ALA A 211 18.06 24.05 -8.40
C ALA A 211 19.30 23.41 -7.75
N LYS A 212 19.23 22.11 -7.41
CA LYS A 212 20.34 21.40 -6.74
C LYS A 212 21.43 20.92 -7.70
N SER A 213 21.07 20.48 -8.90
CA SER A 213 22.02 19.88 -9.85
C SER A 213 22.45 20.80 -10.98
N GLY A 214 21.70 21.88 -11.23
CA GLY A 214 21.82 22.69 -12.45
C GLY A 214 21.30 21.99 -13.71
N ILE A 215 20.88 20.72 -13.63
CA ILE A 215 20.48 19.91 -14.77
C ILE A 215 18.96 19.92 -14.90
N GLN A 216 18.49 20.25 -16.10
CA GLN A 216 17.10 20.02 -16.50
C GLN A 216 16.96 18.60 -17.06
N LYS A 217 16.09 17.78 -16.44
CA LYS A 217 15.72 16.46 -16.99
C LYS A 217 14.21 16.29 -17.03
N SER A 218 13.74 15.56 -18.03
CA SER A 218 12.36 15.05 -18.04
C SER A 218 12.18 14.10 -16.86
N THR A 219 10.98 14.12 -16.26
CA THR A 219 10.64 13.29 -15.11
C THR A 219 9.49 12.37 -15.50
N LEU A 220 9.68 11.07 -15.28
CA LEU A 220 8.62 10.08 -15.45
C LEU A 220 7.88 9.93 -14.11
N ILE A 221 6.57 10.16 -14.13
CA ILE A 221 5.69 9.83 -13.01
C ILE A 221 4.93 8.57 -13.36
N THR A 222 4.80 7.68 -12.38
CA THR A 222 4.04 6.46 -12.51
C THR A 222 3.04 6.32 -11.37
N HIS A 223 1.86 5.78 -11.68
CA HIS A 223 0.81 5.46 -10.72
C HIS A 223 0.43 4.00 -10.91
N ALA A 224 0.49 3.22 -9.83
CA ALA A 224 -0.13 1.91 -9.78
C ALA A 224 -1.66 2.10 -9.66
N VAL A 225 -2.41 1.53 -10.59
CA VAL A 225 -3.88 1.61 -10.63
C VAL A 225 -4.51 0.22 -10.59
N ASN A 226 -5.69 0.14 -9.97
CA ASN A 226 -6.44 -1.12 -9.86
C ASN A 226 -6.88 -1.62 -11.25
N LEU A 227 -6.36 -2.76 -11.68
CA LEU A 227 -6.71 -3.39 -12.96
C LEU A 227 -8.11 -4.02 -12.94
N ARG A 228 -8.62 -4.42 -11.76
CA ARG A 228 -9.89 -5.17 -11.66
C ARG A 228 -11.06 -4.49 -12.37
N GLN A 229 -11.23 -3.18 -12.15
CA GLN A 229 -12.31 -2.37 -12.72
C GLN A 229 -12.04 -1.93 -14.17
N ARG A 230 -10.81 -2.12 -14.66
CA ARG A 230 -10.36 -1.67 -15.99
C ARG A 230 -10.30 -2.79 -17.02
N ALA A 231 -10.26 -4.05 -16.58
CA ALA A 231 -10.27 -5.21 -17.45
C ALA A 231 -11.63 -5.36 -18.15
N VAL A 232 -11.63 -6.03 -19.31
CA VAL A 232 -12.82 -6.41 -20.07
C VAL A 232 -12.77 -7.92 -20.34
N PRO A 233 -13.64 -8.73 -19.71
CA PRO A 233 -14.61 -8.36 -18.67
C PRO A 233 -13.93 -7.91 -17.36
N GLN A 234 -14.67 -7.20 -16.51
CA GLN A 234 -14.17 -6.75 -15.21
C GLN A 234 -13.93 -7.94 -14.27
N PHE A 235 -12.87 -7.87 -13.47
CA PHE A 235 -12.64 -8.83 -12.41
C PHE A 235 -13.44 -8.48 -11.15
N SER A 236 -13.78 -9.50 -10.35
CA SER A 236 -14.43 -9.29 -9.05
C SER A 236 -13.58 -8.41 -8.15
N LYS A 237 -14.22 -7.55 -7.35
CA LYS A 237 -13.55 -6.79 -6.28
C LYS A 237 -12.93 -7.69 -5.21
N HIS A 238 -13.41 -8.93 -5.10
CA HIS A 238 -12.94 -9.95 -4.16
C HIS A 238 -11.84 -10.84 -4.76
N SER A 239 -11.40 -10.61 -6.00
CA SER A 239 -10.24 -11.30 -6.57
C SER A 239 -8.98 -10.91 -5.81
N MET A 240 -8.34 -11.88 -5.17
CA MET A 240 -7.12 -11.74 -4.38
C MET A 240 -5.90 -11.93 -5.28
N GLY A 241 -4.82 -11.22 -4.99
CA GLY A 241 -3.66 -11.15 -5.88
C GLY A 241 -3.24 -9.71 -6.17
N ASN A 242 -2.24 -9.60 -7.05
CA ASN A 242 -1.77 -8.33 -7.57
C ASN A 242 -2.42 -8.04 -8.94
N PHE A 243 -3.50 -7.25 -8.96
CA PHE A 243 -4.16 -6.80 -10.18
C PHE A 243 -3.82 -5.34 -10.40
N LEU A 244 -2.61 -5.09 -10.88
CA LEU A 244 -2.04 -3.76 -11.03
C LEU A 244 -1.80 -3.43 -12.50
N CYS A 245 -2.09 -2.19 -12.86
CA CYS A 245 -1.65 -1.58 -14.11
C CYS A 245 -0.85 -0.32 -13.77
N MET A 246 0.21 -0.05 -14.54
CA MET A 246 1.01 1.16 -14.35
C MET A 246 0.57 2.22 -15.36
N ALA A 247 0.00 3.32 -14.87
CA ALA A 247 -0.18 4.52 -15.66
C ALA A 247 1.10 5.36 -15.57
N ALA A 248 1.61 5.87 -16.68
CA ALA A 248 2.85 6.63 -16.71
C ALA A 248 2.69 7.93 -17.51
N ALA A 249 3.32 9.01 -17.05
CA ALA A 249 3.37 10.29 -17.73
C ALA A 249 4.81 10.82 -17.73
N LEU A 250 5.34 11.10 -18.93
CA LEU A 250 6.63 11.77 -19.08
C LEU A 250 6.41 13.29 -19.06
N VAL A 251 6.91 13.95 -18.03
CA VAL A 251 6.80 15.39 -17.87
C VAL A 251 8.11 16.05 -18.30
N SER A 252 8.03 16.91 -19.31
CA SER A 252 9.11 17.76 -19.78
C SER A 252 8.71 19.22 -19.66
N GLU A 253 9.68 20.13 -19.50
CA GLU A 253 9.39 21.56 -19.62
C GLU A 253 9.08 21.86 -21.10
N SER A 254 7.91 22.44 -21.38
CA SER A 254 7.63 23.00 -22.69
C SER A 254 8.64 24.11 -22.97
N LYS A 255 9.38 24.05 -24.07
CA LYS A 255 10.06 25.23 -24.61
C LYS A 255 8.98 26.25 -24.94
N ARG A 256 8.72 27.22 -24.06
CA ARG A 256 8.00 28.43 -24.47
C ARG A 256 8.90 29.10 -25.49
N ASN A 257 8.54 29.00 -26.77
CA ASN A 257 9.09 29.88 -27.79
C ASN A 257 8.85 31.30 -27.31
N ARG A 258 9.91 31.98 -26.88
CA ARG A 258 9.92 33.44 -26.82
C ARG A 258 9.84 33.88 -28.28
N VAL A 259 8.62 34.13 -28.76
CA VAL A 259 8.44 34.94 -29.96
C VAL A 259 8.89 36.33 -29.54
N GLY A 260 9.93 36.82 -30.20
CA GLY A 260 10.57 38.11 -29.95
C GLY A 260 9.70 39.29 -30.35
#